data_AF-A0A1E2V983-F1
#
_entry.id   AF-A0A1E2V983-F1
#
_cell.length_a   1.000
_cell.length_b   1.000
_cell.length_c   1.000
_cell.angle_alpha   90.00
_cell.angle_beta   90.00
_cell.angle_gamma   90.00
#
_symmetry.space_group_name_H-M   'P 1'
#
loop_
_entity.id
_entity.type
_entity.pdbx_description
1 polymer ?
#
loop_
_entity_poly.entity_id
_entity_poly.type
_entity_poly.pdbx_seq_one_letter_code
_entity_poly.pdbx_strand_id
1 'polypeptide(L)'
;MITPALRPCGDHSLSDQSKRQALDPMTPWGRPHDLLWVAPGVAPECLRPLEGDTLASWVQCLAGPVVVRRGPAPVGHIAIGLRGRHKGERQAATIAKAAVIKGITPDALASAYIWAHYRMDHPVLQRLQTAAPILNEWVAAHKGECLSWGITGSLGYELASGLKQLHQNSDLDLLLRCPQPLARQQAQQLWDQLNGCRNDTRLDIQLETPHGAISLAEWASHSPQVLLKTEQGPQLTDHPWPRPALHLSSRHEGKSLENESLENESLESESIESESLEARDV
;
A
#
# COMPACT_ATOMS: atom_id res chain seq x y z
N MET A 1 -48.25 -16.01 -52.58
CA MET A 1 -47.26 -16.86 -51.89
C MET A 1 -45.88 -16.34 -52.25
N ILE A 2 -45.29 -15.54 -51.36
CA ILE A 2 -43.94 -14.96 -51.53
C ILE A 2 -43.22 -15.23 -50.20
N THR A 3 -42.28 -16.17 -50.22
CA THR A 3 -41.38 -16.51 -49.12
C THR A 3 -40.07 -15.72 -49.30
N PRO A 4 -39.59 -14.96 -48.29
CA PRO A 4 -38.23 -14.44 -48.31
C PRO A 4 -37.26 -15.46 -47.70
N ALA A 5 -36.21 -15.76 -48.45
CA ALA A 5 -35.13 -16.65 -48.04
C ALA A 5 -34.28 -16.02 -46.92
N LEU A 6 -34.15 -16.75 -45.81
CA LEU A 6 -33.25 -16.46 -44.70
C LEU A 6 -31.78 -16.58 -45.14
N ARG A 7 -30.98 -15.54 -44.86
CA ARG A 7 -29.52 -15.58 -44.95
C ARG A 7 -28.95 -16.37 -43.77
N PRO A 8 -27.98 -17.27 -43.97
CA PRO A 8 -27.29 -17.91 -42.86
C PRO A 8 -26.28 -16.94 -42.21
N CYS A 9 -26.27 -16.99 -40.88
CA CYS A 9 -25.38 -16.25 -39.99
C CYS A 9 -23.92 -16.61 -40.30
N GLY A 10 -23.09 -15.59 -40.52
CA GLY A 10 -21.66 -15.74 -40.76
C GLY A 10 -20.94 -16.24 -39.52
N ASP A 11 -20.22 -17.34 -39.73
CA ASP A 11 -19.23 -17.91 -38.84
C ASP A 11 -18.03 -16.94 -38.73
N HIS A 12 -17.82 -16.36 -37.55
CA HIS A 12 -16.62 -15.60 -37.23
C HIS A 12 -15.78 -16.38 -36.21
N SER A 13 -15.13 -17.43 -36.71
CA SER A 13 -13.90 -17.92 -36.09
C SER A 13 -12.83 -16.84 -36.21
N LEU A 14 -12.60 -16.08 -35.14
CA LEU A 14 -11.45 -15.20 -35.01
C LEU A 14 -10.60 -15.67 -33.82
N SER A 15 -9.64 -16.53 -34.18
CA SER A 15 -8.31 -16.66 -33.56
C SER A 15 -8.17 -16.27 -32.09
N ASP A 16 -8.23 -17.29 -31.23
CA ASP A 16 -7.97 -17.27 -29.79
C ASP A 16 -6.46 -17.08 -29.41
N GLN A 17 -5.71 -16.34 -30.23
CA GLN A 17 -4.25 -16.15 -30.05
C GLN A 17 -3.81 -14.68 -29.93
N SER A 18 -4.72 -13.72 -30.05
CA SER A 18 -4.36 -12.27 -30.04
C SER A 18 -4.61 -11.55 -28.71
N LYS A 19 -4.79 -12.27 -27.59
CA LYS A 19 -4.94 -11.67 -26.25
C LYS A 19 -3.87 -12.08 -25.24
N ARG A 20 -2.66 -12.40 -25.71
CA ARG A 20 -1.48 -12.42 -24.84
C ARG A 20 -0.82 -11.04 -24.91
N GLN A 21 -1.38 -10.09 -24.16
CA GLN A 21 -0.63 -8.89 -23.79
C GLN A 21 0.60 -9.37 -23.01
N ALA A 22 1.77 -9.19 -23.61
CA ALA A 22 3.03 -9.27 -22.89
C ALA A 22 2.95 -8.32 -21.69
N LEU A 23 3.32 -8.80 -20.51
CA LEU A 23 3.40 -8.00 -19.30
C LEU A 23 4.44 -6.91 -19.52
N ASP A 24 3.99 -5.67 -19.47
CA ASP A 24 4.82 -4.47 -19.45
C ASP A 24 5.74 -4.53 -18.20
N PRO A 25 7.06 -4.32 -18.31
CA PRO A 25 8.01 -4.35 -17.17
C PRO A 25 7.75 -3.34 -16.04
N MET A 26 6.68 -2.53 -16.13
CA MET A 26 6.21 -1.59 -15.10
C MET A 26 4.90 -2.02 -14.41
N THR A 27 4.67 -3.31 -14.18
CA THR A 27 3.41 -3.76 -13.55
C THR A 27 3.28 -3.26 -12.10
N PRO A 28 2.25 -2.45 -11.74
CA PRO A 28 2.15 -1.78 -10.44
C PRO A 28 1.60 -2.68 -9.30
N TRP A 29 1.54 -3.99 -9.53
CA TRP A 29 0.95 -4.96 -8.60
C TRP A 29 2.01 -5.57 -7.70
N GLY A 30 1.62 -5.95 -6.49
CA GLY A 30 2.54 -6.43 -5.45
C GLY A 30 2.45 -5.61 -4.17
N ARG A 31 1.49 -4.69 -4.07
CA ARG A 31 1.15 -4.01 -2.82
C ARG A 31 0.21 -4.90 -2.00
N PRO A 32 0.25 -4.80 -0.67
CA PRO A 32 -0.67 -5.55 0.18
C PRO A 32 -2.13 -5.39 -0.25
N HIS A 33 -2.86 -6.51 -0.22
CA HIS A 33 -4.23 -6.69 -0.71
C HIS A 33 -4.43 -6.74 -2.22
N ASP A 34 -3.39 -6.56 -3.04
CA ASP A 34 -3.50 -6.88 -4.46
C ASP A 34 -3.81 -8.38 -4.66
N LEU A 35 -4.64 -8.68 -5.65
CA LEU A 35 -4.99 -10.05 -6.02
C LEU A 35 -4.19 -10.44 -7.25
N LEU A 36 -3.43 -11.53 -7.16
CA LEU A 36 -2.52 -11.97 -8.22
C LEU A 36 -2.95 -13.33 -8.76
N TRP A 37 -3.01 -13.45 -10.08
CA TRP A 37 -3.14 -14.72 -10.77
C TRP A 37 -1.76 -15.23 -11.16
N VAL A 38 -1.64 -16.53 -11.08
CA VAL A 38 -0.39 -17.25 -11.27
C VAL A 38 -0.56 -18.19 -12.45
N ALA A 39 0.52 -18.42 -13.20
CA ALA A 39 0.45 -19.27 -14.39
C ALA A 39 -0.08 -20.69 -14.04
N PRO A 40 -0.96 -21.30 -14.85
CA PRO A 40 -1.34 -22.70 -14.65
C PRO A 40 -0.10 -23.60 -14.59
N GLY A 41 -0.09 -24.54 -13.65
CA GLY A 41 1.08 -25.42 -13.45
C GLY A 41 2.25 -24.72 -12.76
N VAL A 42 1.99 -23.71 -11.92
CA VAL A 42 3.01 -23.14 -11.02
C VAL A 42 3.73 -24.28 -10.33
N ALA A 43 4.97 -24.47 -10.73
CA ALA A 43 5.79 -25.53 -10.18
C ALA A 43 6.11 -25.18 -8.70
N PRO A 44 6.21 -26.19 -7.80
CA PRO A 44 6.38 -25.95 -6.37
C PRO A 44 7.52 -24.99 -6.02
N GLU A 45 8.56 -24.89 -6.84
CA GLU A 45 9.68 -23.96 -6.67
C GLU A 45 9.28 -22.47 -6.68
N CYS A 46 8.19 -22.14 -7.36
CA CYS A 46 7.67 -20.78 -7.45
C CYS A 46 6.88 -20.40 -6.19
N LEU A 47 6.33 -21.37 -5.44
CA LEU A 47 5.56 -21.16 -4.21
C LEU A 47 6.33 -21.69 -3.00
N ARG A 48 6.71 -20.80 -2.08
CA ARG A 48 7.47 -21.20 -0.88
C ARG A 48 6.62 -20.98 0.37
N PRO A 49 6.41 -21.99 1.23
CA PRO A 49 5.78 -21.77 2.54
C PRO A 49 6.66 -20.85 3.40
N LEU A 50 6.14 -20.39 4.53
CA LEU A 50 6.95 -19.68 5.51
C LEU A 50 7.97 -20.64 6.15
N GLU A 51 9.01 -20.08 6.75
CA GLU A 51 10.03 -20.87 7.44
C GLU A 51 9.39 -21.72 8.54
N GLY A 52 9.68 -23.02 8.53
CA GLY A 52 9.09 -24.00 9.45
C GLY A 52 7.74 -24.58 9.03
N ASP A 53 7.12 -24.07 7.96
CA ASP A 53 5.84 -24.56 7.44
C ASP A 53 6.02 -25.48 6.22
N THR A 54 5.00 -26.31 5.96
CA THR A 54 4.84 -27.07 4.71
C THR A 54 3.58 -26.64 3.98
N LEU A 55 3.60 -26.58 2.64
CA LEU A 55 2.38 -26.29 1.88
C LEU A 55 1.32 -27.36 2.14
N ALA A 56 0.11 -26.92 2.47
CA ALA A 56 -1.01 -27.81 2.69
C ALA A 56 -1.41 -28.51 1.38
N SER A 57 -1.93 -29.73 1.46
CA SER A 57 -2.27 -30.53 0.26
C SER A 57 -3.27 -29.84 -0.67
N TRP A 58 -4.22 -29.08 -0.11
CA TRP A 58 -5.21 -28.33 -0.88
C TRP A 58 -4.62 -27.19 -1.74
N VAL A 59 -3.39 -26.76 -1.49
CA VAL A 59 -2.70 -25.72 -2.28
C VAL A 59 -2.52 -26.13 -3.74
N GLN A 60 -2.41 -27.43 -4.03
CA GLN A 60 -2.30 -27.95 -5.40
C GLN A 60 -3.58 -27.71 -6.22
N CYS A 61 -4.71 -27.48 -5.53
CA CYS A 61 -6.03 -27.30 -6.12
C CYS A 61 -6.51 -25.84 -6.04
N LEU A 62 -5.60 -24.87 -5.90
CA LEU A 62 -5.95 -23.45 -5.89
C LEU A 62 -6.70 -23.06 -7.18
N ALA A 63 -7.89 -22.49 -7.00
CA ALA A 63 -8.77 -22.14 -8.10
C ALA A 63 -8.87 -20.62 -8.35
N GLY A 64 -8.34 -19.80 -7.44
CA GLY A 64 -8.47 -18.34 -7.48
C GLY A 64 -7.14 -17.61 -7.33
N PRO A 65 -7.19 -16.27 -7.30
CA PRO A 65 -5.99 -15.46 -7.10
C PRO A 65 -5.38 -15.69 -5.72
N VAL A 66 -4.07 -15.44 -5.61
CA VAL A 66 -3.40 -15.28 -4.33
C VAL A 66 -3.48 -13.83 -3.88
N VAL A 67 -3.52 -13.59 -2.57
CA VAL A 67 -3.64 -12.23 -2.02
C VAL A 67 -2.28 -11.76 -1.56
N VAL A 68 -1.79 -10.61 -2.00
CA VAL A 68 -0.55 -10.04 -1.46
C VAL A 68 -0.76 -9.69 0.01
N ARG A 69 0.16 -10.10 0.88
CA ARG A 69 0.12 -9.80 2.32
C ARG A 69 1.27 -8.87 2.69
N ARG A 70 1.13 -8.16 3.81
CA ARG A 70 2.28 -7.57 4.50
C ARG A 70 3.08 -8.70 5.14
N GLY A 71 4.35 -8.79 4.81
CA GLY A 71 5.22 -9.82 5.33
C GLY A 71 6.56 -9.84 4.60
N PRO A 72 7.59 -10.44 5.23
CA PRO A 72 8.87 -10.60 4.57
C PRO A 72 8.73 -11.52 3.35
N ALA A 73 9.46 -11.18 2.29
CA ALA A 73 9.64 -12.02 1.13
C ALA A 73 11.10 -11.92 0.65
N PRO A 74 11.70 -13.02 0.18
CA PRO A 74 13.00 -12.97 -0.46
C PRO A 74 13.02 -12.03 -1.68
N VAL A 75 14.21 -11.58 -2.07
CA VAL A 75 14.39 -10.83 -3.32
C VAL A 75 13.80 -11.62 -4.50
N GLY A 76 13.04 -10.93 -5.35
CA GLY A 76 12.35 -11.55 -6.48
C GLY A 76 11.06 -12.30 -6.12
N HIS A 77 10.68 -12.36 -4.84
CA HIS A 77 9.41 -12.94 -4.39
C HIS A 77 8.44 -11.86 -3.87
N ILE A 78 7.17 -12.25 -3.71
CA ILE A 78 6.09 -11.47 -3.11
C ILE A 78 5.48 -12.29 -1.97
N ALA A 79 5.28 -11.68 -0.80
CA ALA A 79 4.56 -12.32 0.29
C ALA A 79 3.08 -12.41 -0.06
N ILE A 80 2.51 -13.61 0.03
CA ILE A 80 1.13 -13.88 -0.36
C ILE A 80 0.38 -14.72 0.68
N GLY A 81 -0.95 -14.64 0.64
CA GLY A 81 -1.89 -15.53 1.29
C GLY A 81 -2.62 -16.37 0.25
N LEU A 82 -2.55 -17.68 0.43
CA LEU A 82 -3.27 -18.69 -0.32
C LEU A 82 -4.66 -18.86 0.29
N ARG A 83 -5.69 -19.00 -0.56
CA ARG A 83 -7.06 -19.27 -0.13
C ARG A 83 -7.57 -20.52 -0.83
N GLY A 84 -7.95 -21.52 -0.04
CA GLY A 84 -8.60 -22.73 -0.52
C GLY A 84 -10.09 -22.53 -0.76
N ARG A 85 -10.80 -23.64 -0.94
CA ARG A 85 -12.24 -23.68 -1.19
C ARG A 85 -13.04 -23.43 0.08
N HIS A 86 -12.49 -23.83 1.23
CA HIS A 86 -13.13 -23.73 2.53
C HIS A 86 -12.61 -22.53 3.33
N LYS A 87 -13.47 -21.92 4.18
CA LYS A 87 -13.15 -20.69 4.94
C LYS A 87 -11.90 -20.82 5.82
N GLY A 88 -11.59 -22.02 6.31
CA GLY A 88 -10.40 -22.29 7.13
C GLY A 88 -9.12 -22.55 6.33
N GLU A 89 -9.22 -22.75 5.02
CA GLU A 89 -8.08 -23.01 4.15
C GLU A 89 -7.41 -21.68 3.79
N ARG A 90 -6.58 -21.20 4.71
CA ARG A 90 -5.72 -20.05 4.50
C ARG A 90 -4.30 -20.42 4.89
N GLN A 91 -3.35 -20.11 4.02
CA GLN A 91 -1.94 -20.36 4.30
C GLN A 91 -1.09 -19.21 3.78
N ALA A 92 -0.13 -18.76 4.59
CA ALA A 92 0.85 -17.78 4.16
C ALA A 92 1.97 -18.47 3.36
N ALA A 93 2.42 -17.80 2.31
CA ALA A 93 3.51 -18.25 1.46
C ALA A 93 4.22 -17.05 0.84
N THR A 94 5.22 -17.31 0.01
CA THR A 94 5.78 -16.35 -0.93
C THR A 94 5.73 -16.93 -2.34
N ILE A 95 5.64 -16.07 -3.34
CA ILE A 95 5.64 -16.47 -4.75
C ILE A 95 6.68 -15.70 -5.55
N ALA A 96 7.35 -16.35 -6.49
CA ALA A 96 8.25 -15.69 -7.44
C ALA A 96 7.48 -14.65 -8.28
N LYS A 97 7.99 -13.42 -8.38
CA LYS A 97 7.40 -12.34 -9.19
C LYS A 97 7.17 -12.77 -10.64
N ALA A 98 8.11 -13.54 -11.20
CA ALA A 98 8.04 -14.04 -12.57
C ALA A 98 6.88 -15.03 -12.83
N ALA A 99 6.29 -15.63 -11.78
CA ALA A 99 5.16 -16.55 -11.92
C ALA A 99 3.80 -15.83 -11.99
N VAL A 100 3.78 -14.52 -11.73
CA VAL A 100 2.55 -13.70 -11.73
C VAL A 100 2.20 -13.33 -13.17
N ILE A 101 0.98 -13.67 -13.59
CA ILE A 101 0.51 -13.43 -14.97
C ILE A 101 -0.52 -12.29 -15.08
N LYS A 102 -1.15 -11.93 -13.97
CA LYS A 102 -2.16 -10.87 -13.89
C LYS A 102 -2.30 -10.43 -12.44
N GLY A 103 -2.69 -9.18 -12.23
CA GLY A 103 -3.05 -8.64 -10.94
C GLY A 103 -4.25 -7.71 -11.03
N ILE A 104 -4.96 -7.57 -9.92
CA ILE A 104 -6.04 -6.60 -9.73
C ILE A 104 -5.81 -5.92 -8.37
N THR A 105 -5.78 -4.59 -8.35
CA THR A 105 -5.65 -3.81 -7.12
C THR A 105 -7.02 -3.57 -6.47
N PRO A 106 -7.07 -3.32 -5.15
CA PRO A 106 -8.29 -2.91 -4.47
C PRO A 106 -8.95 -1.67 -5.10
N ASP A 107 -8.15 -0.69 -5.53
CA ASP A 107 -8.61 0.58 -6.10
C ASP A 107 -9.21 0.39 -7.49
N ALA A 108 -8.66 -0.54 -8.28
CA ALA A 108 -9.22 -0.90 -9.57
C ALA A 108 -10.60 -1.56 -9.39
N LEU A 109 -10.78 -2.39 -8.37
CA LEU A 109 -12.09 -2.95 -8.04
C LEU A 109 -13.10 -1.86 -7.67
N ALA A 110 -12.71 -0.91 -6.81
CA ALA A 110 -13.54 0.24 -6.45
C ALA A 110 -13.88 1.11 -7.68
N SER A 111 -12.90 1.42 -8.52
CA SER A 111 -13.10 2.29 -9.69
C SER A 111 -13.96 1.66 -10.77
N ALA A 112 -13.94 0.33 -10.89
CA ALA A 112 -14.74 -0.39 -11.88
C ALA A 112 -16.25 -0.39 -11.56
N TYR A 113 -16.64 -0.09 -10.32
CA TYR A 113 -18.04 0.03 -9.89
C TYR A 113 -18.91 -1.20 -10.21
N ILE A 114 -18.29 -2.38 -10.34
CA ILE A 114 -18.93 -3.61 -10.83
C ILE A 114 -20.04 -4.08 -9.88
N TRP A 115 -19.87 -3.88 -8.57
CA TRP A 115 -20.83 -4.29 -7.54
C TRP A 115 -22.21 -3.63 -7.68
N ALA A 116 -22.31 -2.49 -8.35
CA ALA A 116 -23.60 -1.81 -8.57
C ALA A 116 -24.57 -2.63 -9.44
N HIS A 117 -24.07 -3.61 -10.18
CA HIS A 117 -24.86 -4.54 -10.98
C HIS A 117 -25.28 -5.80 -10.21
N TYR A 118 -24.77 -6.00 -9.00
CA TYR A 118 -25.15 -7.14 -8.16
C TYR A 118 -26.50 -6.90 -7.50
N ARG A 119 -27.26 -7.97 -7.23
CA ARG A 119 -28.50 -7.87 -6.47
C ARG A 119 -28.19 -7.41 -5.04
N MET A 120 -28.93 -6.41 -4.58
CA MET A 120 -28.74 -5.72 -3.30
C MET A 120 -29.21 -6.52 -2.08
N ASP A 121 -29.27 -7.85 -2.18
CA ASP A 121 -29.82 -8.70 -1.12
C ASP A 121 -28.78 -9.00 -0.03
N HIS A 122 -27.48 -8.79 -0.32
CA HIS A 122 -26.42 -9.05 0.64
C HIS A 122 -26.12 -7.81 1.51
N PRO A 123 -26.07 -7.93 2.85
CA PRO A 123 -25.90 -6.78 3.75
C PRO A 123 -24.57 -6.04 3.53
N VAL A 124 -23.50 -6.76 3.16
CA VAL A 124 -22.20 -6.16 2.75
C VAL A 124 -22.31 -5.30 1.49
N LEU A 125 -23.08 -5.73 0.48
CA LEU A 125 -23.26 -4.93 -0.74
C LEU A 125 -24.06 -3.66 -0.45
N GLN A 126 -25.10 -3.77 0.39
CA GLN A 126 -25.86 -2.61 0.88
C GLN A 126 -24.95 -1.63 1.63
N ARG A 127 -24.06 -2.13 2.50
CA ARG A 127 -23.10 -1.30 3.23
C ARG A 127 -22.10 -0.62 2.29
N LEU A 128 -21.61 -1.32 1.28
CA LEU A 128 -20.73 -0.75 0.27
C LEU A 128 -21.43 0.34 -0.53
N GLN A 129 -22.70 0.14 -0.90
CA GLN A 129 -23.50 1.12 -1.63
C GLN A 129 -23.63 2.44 -0.85
N THR A 130 -23.72 2.38 0.48
CA THR A 130 -23.75 3.58 1.33
C THR A 130 -22.36 4.18 1.58
N ALA A 131 -21.31 3.35 1.71
CA ALA A 131 -19.97 3.81 2.02
C ALA A 131 -19.22 4.39 0.81
N ALA A 132 -19.44 3.85 -0.39
CA ALA A 132 -18.69 4.23 -1.59
C ALA A 132 -18.85 5.71 -1.97
N PRO A 133 -20.06 6.32 -1.97
CA PRO A 133 -20.20 7.75 -2.23
C PRO A 133 -19.44 8.63 -1.23
N ILE A 134 -19.52 8.29 0.06
CA ILE A 134 -18.80 9.00 1.14
C ILE A 134 -17.29 8.94 0.90
N LEU A 135 -16.75 7.76 0.55
CA LEU A 135 -15.32 7.59 0.28
C LEU A 135 -14.87 8.31 -1.00
N ASN A 136 -15.72 8.35 -2.03
CA ASN A 136 -15.43 9.11 -3.26
C ASN A 136 -15.32 10.61 -2.97
N GLU A 137 -16.28 11.17 -2.24
CA GLU A 137 -16.27 12.57 -1.82
C GLU A 137 -15.09 12.87 -0.90
N TRP A 138 -14.80 11.97 0.04
CA TRP A 138 -13.68 12.11 0.96
C TRP A 138 -12.34 12.20 0.24
N VAL A 139 -12.05 11.24 -0.66
CA VAL A 139 -10.82 11.22 -1.46
C VAL A 139 -10.74 12.46 -2.36
N ALA A 140 -11.86 12.90 -2.93
CA ALA A 140 -11.89 14.10 -3.76
C ALA A 140 -11.57 15.38 -2.97
N ALA A 141 -12.04 15.48 -1.73
CA ALA A 141 -11.80 16.64 -0.85
C ALA A 141 -10.42 16.63 -0.17
N HIS A 142 -9.81 15.45 0.03
CA HIS A 142 -8.56 15.27 0.76
C HIS A 142 -7.45 14.67 -0.11
N LYS A 143 -7.31 15.13 -1.36
CA LYS A 143 -6.32 14.60 -2.33
C LYS A 143 -4.86 14.73 -1.87
N GLY A 144 -4.57 15.63 -0.93
CA GLY A 144 -3.24 15.78 -0.35
C GLY A 144 -2.89 14.63 0.60
N GLU A 145 -3.89 14.15 1.35
CA GLU A 145 -3.76 13.11 2.36
C GLU A 145 -4.05 11.72 1.82
N CYS A 146 -5.12 11.59 1.04
CA CYS A 146 -5.70 10.34 0.56
C CYS A 146 -5.69 10.30 -0.97
N LEU A 147 -5.07 9.27 -1.55
CA LEU A 147 -4.98 9.15 -3.02
C LEU A 147 -6.17 8.42 -3.62
N SER A 148 -6.66 7.38 -2.93
CA SER A 148 -7.65 6.45 -3.44
C SER A 148 -8.18 5.55 -2.34
N TRP A 149 -9.31 4.91 -2.60
CA TRP A 149 -9.84 3.83 -1.76
C TRP A 149 -10.09 2.58 -2.60
N GLY A 150 -10.18 1.43 -1.95
CA GLY A 150 -10.30 0.13 -2.61
C GLY A 150 -11.08 -0.90 -1.80
N ILE A 151 -11.54 -1.95 -2.49
CA ILE A 151 -12.29 -3.07 -1.90
C ILE A 151 -11.32 -4.23 -1.65
N THR A 152 -11.33 -4.78 -0.43
CA THR A 152 -10.46 -5.90 -0.04
C THR A 152 -11.32 -7.05 0.52
N GLY A 153 -10.68 -7.98 1.25
CA GLY A 153 -11.41 -9.01 1.98
C GLY A 153 -12.15 -10.01 1.08
N SER A 154 -13.22 -10.59 1.63
CA SER A 154 -14.02 -11.60 0.92
C SER A 154 -14.76 -11.01 -0.27
N LEU A 155 -15.31 -9.79 -0.14
CA LEU A 155 -16.00 -9.12 -1.24
C LEU A 155 -15.05 -8.82 -2.40
N GLY A 156 -13.88 -8.22 -2.11
CA GLY A 156 -12.89 -7.90 -3.14
C GLY A 156 -12.42 -9.15 -3.87
N TYR A 157 -12.20 -10.25 -3.14
CA TYR A 157 -11.84 -11.54 -3.74
C TYR A 157 -12.95 -12.06 -4.66
N GLU A 158 -14.20 -12.09 -4.20
CA GLU A 158 -15.34 -12.58 -4.98
C GLU A 158 -15.59 -11.74 -6.23
N LEU A 159 -15.53 -10.40 -6.13
CA LEU A 159 -15.67 -9.49 -7.26
C LEU A 159 -14.58 -9.72 -8.32
N ALA A 160 -13.35 -9.98 -7.87
CA ALA A 160 -12.21 -10.13 -8.77
C ALA A 160 -12.15 -11.51 -9.44
N SER A 161 -12.54 -12.56 -8.73
CA SER A 161 -12.39 -13.95 -9.19
C SER A 161 -13.69 -14.62 -9.62
N GLY A 162 -14.86 -14.06 -9.28
CA GLY A 162 -16.16 -14.70 -9.44
C GLY A 162 -16.39 -15.91 -8.53
N LEU A 163 -15.47 -16.20 -7.59
CA LEU A 163 -15.59 -17.32 -6.68
C LEU A 163 -16.30 -16.87 -5.41
N LYS A 164 -17.36 -17.58 -5.04
CA LYS A 164 -18.13 -17.26 -3.83
C LYS A 164 -17.24 -17.34 -2.58
N GLN A 165 -17.10 -16.22 -1.88
CA GLN A 165 -16.36 -16.08 -0.62
C GLN A 165 -17.16 -15.28 0.41
N LEU A 166 -18.08 -14.45 -0.06
CA LEU A 166 -18.96 -13.67 0.79
C LEU A 166 -19.99 -14.59 1.44
N HIS A 167 -20.20 -14.38 2.74
CA HIS A 167 -21.22 -15.05 3.53
C HIS A 167 -21.99 -14.02 4.37
N GLN A 168 -23.15 -14.42 4.89
CA GLN A 168 -24.07 -13.50 5.58
C GLN A 168 -23.42 -12.63 6.67
N ASN A 169 -22.50 -13.22 7.44
CA ASN A 169 -21.79 -12.53 8.54
C ASN A 169 -20.42 -11.98 8.13
N SER A 170 -20.20 -11.72 6.83
CA SER A 170 -18.93 -11.16 6.36
C SER A 170 -18.85 -9.69 6.72
N ASP A 171 -17.65 -9.25 7.08
CA ASP A 171 -17.34 -7.84 7.24
C ASP A 171 -17.21 -7.17 5.85
N LEU A 172 -17.37 -5.86 5.80
CA LEU A 172 -16.96 -5.05 4.65
C LEU A 172 -15.53 -4.54 4.88
N ASP A 173 -14.57 -5.14 4.19
CA ASP A 173 -13.15 -4.76 4.27
C ASP A 173 -12.78 -3.75 3.16
N LEU A 174 -12.36 -2.55 3.54
CA LEU A 174 -11.93 -1.50 2.62
C LEU A 174 -10.50 -1.04 2.93
N LEU A 175 -9.87 -0.42 1.93
CA LEU A 175 -8.56 0.19 2.01
C LEU A 175 -8.68 1.67 1.66
N LEU A 176 -8.03 2.55 2.41
CA LEU A 176 -7.82 3.96 2.06
C LEU A 176 -6.31 4.22 2.00
N ARG A 177 -5.81 4.70 0.87
CA ARG A 177 -4.38 4.93 0.67
C ARG A 177 -4.01 6.35 1.13
N CYS A 178 -3.32 6.44 2.25
CA CYS A 178 -2.94 7.69 2.90
C CYS A 178 -1.41 7.86 2.92
N PRO A 179 -0.76 8.30 1.82
CA PRO A 179 0.69 8.54 1.84
C PRO A 179 1.10 9.67 2.78
N GLN A 180 0.23 10.64 3.04
CA GLN A 180 0.47 11.74 3.97
C GLN A 180 -0.38 11.56 5.24
N PRO A 181 0.04 12.16 6.38
CA PRO A 181 -0.69 12.03 7.64
C PRO A 181 -2.15 12.49 7.54
N LEU A 182 -3.07 11.63 8.00
CA LEU A 182 -4.46 12.00 8.20
C LEU A 182 -4.67 12.43 9.66
N ALA A 183 -5.13 13.67 9.89
CA ALA A 183 -5.35 14.15 11.25
C ALA A 183 -6.41 13.30 11.95
N ARG A 184 -6.25 13.03 13.25
CA ARG A 184 -7.21 12.22 14.02
C ARG A 184 -8.63 12.77 13.99
N GLN A 185 -8.79 14.09 14.02
CA GLN A 185 -10.11 14.73 13.89
C GLN A 185 -10.75 14.44 12.53
N GLN A 186 -9.98 14.47 11.44
CA GLN A 186 -10.47 14.10 10.11
C GLN A 186 -10.84 12.62 10.06
N ALA A 187 -9.99 11.75 10.63
CA ALA A 187 -10.28 10.32 10.73
C ALA A 187 -11.57 10.04 11.51
N GLN A 188 -11.81 10.76 12.61
CA GLN A 188 -13.04 10.68 13.39
C GLN A 188 -14.26 11.15 12.59
N GLN A 189 -14.16 12.29 11.91
CA GLN A 189 -15.24 12.78 11.04
C GLN A 189 -15.61 11.76 9.96
N LEU A 190 -14.62 11.18 9.27
CA LEU A 190 -14.86 10.15 8.27
C LEU A 190 -15.48 8.90 8.90
N TRP A 191 -14.96 8.46 10.04
CA TRP A 191 -15.48 7.29 10.75
C TRP A 191 -16.94 7.49 11.17
N ASP A 192 -17.30 8.65 11.71
CA ASP A 192 -18.66 8.95 12.14
C ASP A 192 -19.65 8.97 10.96
N GLN A 193 -19.25 9.55 9.82
CA GLN A 193 -20.06 9.55 8.60
C GLN A 193 -20.32 8.12 8.09
N LEU A 194 -19.27 7.30 8.05
CA LEU A 194 -19.36 5.93 7.58
C LEU A 194 -20.12 5.02 8.57
N ASN A 195 -19.87 5.19 9.87
CA ASN A 195 -20.44 4.35 10.91
C ASN A 195 -21.88 4.72 11.28
N GLY A 196 -22.32 5.95 11.00
CA GLY A 196 -23.68 6.42 11.25
C GLY A 196 -24.76 5.83 10.34
N CYS A 197 -24.39 5.05 9.30
CA CYS A 197 -25.35 4.41 8.40
C CYS A 197 -26.11 3.25 9.08
N ARG A 198 -27.42 3.14 8.85
CA ARG A 198 -28.31 2.07 9.38
C ARG A 198 -28.05 0.72 8.71
N ASN A 199 -26.96 0.04 9.08
CA ASN A 199 -26.65 -1.33 8.65
C ASN A 199 -25.64 -1.94 9.64
N ASP A 200 -25.96 -3.13 10.18
CA ASP A 200 -25.16 -3.82 11.20
C ASP A 200 -23.92 -4.54 10.65
N THR A 201 -23.71 -4.52 9.32
CA THR A 201 -22.49 -5.05 8.71
C THR A 201 -21.28 -4.32 9.26
N ARG A 202 -20.40 -5.06 9.93
CA ARG A 202 -19.13 -4.53 10.43
C ARG A 202 -18.30 -3.97 9.29
N LEU A 203 -17.80 -2.76 9.48
CA LEU A 203 -16.95 -2.06 8.54
C LEU A 203 -15.50 -2.08 9.06
N ASP A 204 -14.59 -2.69 8.31
CA ASP A 204 -13.15 -2.64 8.58
C ASP A 204 -12.48 -1.82 7.47
N ILE A 205 -11.92 -0.67 7.83
CA ILE A 205 -11.18 0.18 6.89
C ILE A 205 -9.74 0.27 7.36
N GLN A 206 -8.83 -0.16 6.49
CA GLN A 206 -7.40 0.00 6.70
C GLN A 206 -6.92 1.31 6.07
N LEU A 207 -6.29 2.16 6.87
CA LEU A 207 -5.50 3.29 6.38
C LEU A 207 -4.12 2.76 6.03
N GLU A 208 -3.81 2.67 4.74
CA GLU A 208 -2.46 2.33 4.29
C GLU A 208 -1.56 3.57 4.34
N THR A 209 -0.48 3.45 5.08
CA THR A 209 0.56 4.47 5.24
C THR A 209 1.87 3.98 4.62
N PRO A 210 2.89 4.84 4.45
CA PRO A 210 4.22 4.41 4.00
C PRO A 210 4.89 3.38 4.92
N HIS A 211 4.51 3.29 6.20
CA HIS A 211 5.09 2.34 7.17
C HIS A 211 4.28 1.05 7.35
N GLY A 212 3.06 0.97 6.82
CA GLY A 212 2.20 -0.19 7.02
C GLY A 212 0.73 0.14 6.85
N ALA A 213 -0.12 -0.46 7.69
CA ALA A 213 -1.52 -0.08 7.76
C ALA A 213 -2.04 -0.08 9.20
N ILE A 214 -2.94 0.85 9.50
CA ILE A 214 -3.67 0.95 10.78
C ILE A 214 -5.18 0.84 10.50
N SER A 215 -5.98 0.54 11.52
CA SER A 215 -7.44 0.63 11.39
C SER A 215 -7.90 2.09 11.48
N LEU A 216 -8.80 2.51 10.59
CA LEU A 216 -9.45 3.82 10.67
C LEU A 216 -10.21 3.98 12.00
N ALA A 217 -10.95 2.95 12.42
CA ALA A 217 -11.70 2.99 13.67
C ALA A 217 -10.80 3.21 14.89
N GLU A 218 -9.63 2.56 14.89
CA GLU A 218 -8.64 2.70 15.96
C GLU A 218 -8.00 4.09 15.93
N TRP A 219 -7.63 4.60 14.75
CA TRP A 219 -7.05 5.94 14.59
C TRP A 219 -8.02 7.07 14.93
N ALA A 220 -9.32 6.87 14.63
CA ALA A 220 -10.42 7.76 15.00
C ALA A 220 -10.77 7.74 16.49
N SER A 221 -10.26 6.76 17.25
CA SER A 221 -10.52 6.66 18.69
C SER A 221 -9.67 7.62 19.51
N HIS A 222 -9.97 7.71 20.81
CA HIS A 222 -9.19 8.48 21.79
C HIS A 222 -7.90 7.77 22.23
N SER A 223 -7.62 6.56 21.74
CA SER A 223 -6.42 5.80 22.09
C SER A 223 -5.15 6.51 21.59
N PRO A 224 -4.16 6.80 22.44
CA PRO A 224 -2.97 7.55 22.03
C PRO A 224 -2.09 6.77 21.06
N GLN A 225 -2.10 5.44 21.15
CA GLN A 225 -1.39 4.54 20.26
C GLN A 225 -2.36 3.66 19.49
N VAL A 226 -1.93 3.22 18.32
CA VAL A 226 -2.65 2.30 17.42
C VAL A 226 -1.75 1.17 16.97
N LEU A 227 -2.36 0.05 16.56
CA LEU A 227 -1.64 -1.11 16.04
C LEU A 227 -1.29 -0.94 14.55
N LEU A 228 -0.04 -0.59 14.27
CA LEU A 228 0.52 -0.55 12.92
C LEU A 228 0.89 -1.96 12.46
N LYS A 229 0.24 -2.43 11.41
CA LYS A 229 0.55 -3.68 10.71
C LYS A 229 1.69 -3.41 9.71
N THR A 230 2.92 -3.74 10.10
CA THR A 230 4.11 -3.60 9.22
C THR A 230 4.41 -4.92 8.51
N GLU A 231 5.38 -4.90 7.59
CA GLU A 231 5.93 -6.13 6.99
C GLU A 231 6.67 -7.00 8.01
N GLN A 232 7.23 -6.41 9.07
CA GLN A 232 7.97 -7.11 10.12
C GLN A 232 7.08 -7.54 11.29
N GLY A 233 5.77 -7.36 11.16
CA GLY A 233 4.78 -7.69 12.19
C GLY A 233 4.10 -6.45 12.80
N PRO A 234 3.17 -6.67 13.74
CA PRO A 234 2.42 -5.59 14.37
C PRO A 234 3.29 -4.81 15.37
N GLN A 235 3.14 -3.48 15.38
CA GLN A 235 3.83 -2.56 16.29
C GLN A 235 2.84 -1.53 16.84
N LEU A 236 2.90 -1.22 18.14
CA LEU A 236 2.14 -0.10 18.69
C LEU A 236 2.87 1.21 18.41
N THR A 237 2.16 2.21 17.90
CA THR A 237 2.73 3.53 17.55
C THR A 237 1.71 4.65 17.73
N ASP A 238 2.19 5.86 18.03
CA ASP A 238 1.45 7.12 17.97
C ASP A 238 1.68 7.88 16.65
N HIS A 239 2.65 7.44 15.84
CA HIS A 239 3.05 8.04 14.57
C HIS A 239 3.10 6.98 13.45
N PRO A 240 1.97 6.69 12.79
CA PRO A 240 1.92 5.66 11.76
C PRO A 240 2.38 6.14 10.37
N TRP A 241 2.73 7.44 10.23
CA TRP A 241 3.31 8.04 9.04
C TRP A 241 4.76 8.47 9.27
N PRO A 242 5.57 8.62 8.21
CA PRO A 242 6.88 9.24 8.31
C PRO A 242 6.76 10.64 8.94
N ARG A 243 7.67 10.97 9.86
CA ARG A 243 7.80 12.36 10.28
C ARG A 243 8.27 13.18 9.07
N PRO A 244 7.73 14.39 8.85
CA PRO A 244 8.29 15.29 7.86
C PRO A 244 9.79 15.42 8.13
N ALA A 245 10.61 15.21 7.10
CA ALA A 245 12.04 15.45 7.22
C ALA A 245 12.21 16.89 7.70
N LEU A 246 12.74 17.07 8.92
CA LEU A 246 13.13 18.40 9.37
C LEU A 246 14.22 18.84 8.40
N HIS A 247 13.90 19.82 7.55
CA HIS A 247 14.90 20.50 6.75
C HIS A 247 15.83 21.18 7.75
N LEU A 248 16.94 20.53 8.08
CA LEU A 248 18.06 21.17 8.75
C LEU A 248 18.57 22.19 7.73
N SER A 249 18.04 23.41 7.82
CA SER A 249 18.71 24.56 7.22
C SER A 249 20.04 24.65 7.95
N SER A 250 21.10 24.19 7.30
CA SER A 250 22.45 24.50 7.70
C SER A 250 22.58 26.02 7.64
N ARG A 251 22.37 26.69 8.77
CA ARG A 251 22.90 28.04 8.97
C ARG A 251 24.41 27.90 8.87
N HIS A 252 24.96 28.24 7.71
CA HIS A 252 26.36 28.62 7.62
C HIS A 252 26.51 29.94 8.40
N GLU A 253 26.79 29.81 9.69
CA GLU A 253 27.41 30.87 10.48
C GLU A 253 28.91 30.59 10.55
N GLY A 254 29.71 31.57 10.10
CA GLY A 254 31.16 31.66 10.32
C GLY A 254 32.01 31.21 9.13
N LYS A 255 32.98 31.97 8.61
CA LYS A 255 33.62 33.20 9.09
C LYS A 255 34.19 33.94 7.87
N SER A 256 34.01 35.26 7.82
CA SER A 256 34.88 36.14 7.03
C SER A 256 36.29 36.02 7.58
N LEU A 257 37.25 35.78 6.69
CA LEU A 257 38.68 35.87 6.97
C LEU A 257 39.04 37.36 6.99
N GLU A 258 39.15 37.93 8.20
CA GLU A 258 39.98 39.12 8.41
C GLU A 258 41.43 38.66 8.57
N ASN A 259 42.27 39.18 7.67
CA ASN A 259 43.73 39.06 7.72
C ASN A 259 44.24 39.87 8.91
N GLU A 260 44.80 39.21 9.91
CA GLU A 260 45.82 39.82 10.76
C GLU A 260 47.05 38.91 10.84
N SER A 261 48.11 39.48 10.27
CA SER A 261 49.54 39.25 10.38
C SER A 261 50.01 38.42 11.58
N LEU A 262 50.65 37.29 11.26
CA LEU A 262 51.52 36.54 12.16
C LEU A 262 52.93 37.14 12.14
N GLU A 263 53.35 37.70 13.26
CA GLU A 263 54.74 37.72 13.69
C GLU A 263 55.16 36.28 14.02
N ASN A 264 56.29 35.81 13.46
CA ASN A 264 57.24 35.05 14.27
C ASN A 264 58.64 34.98 13.65
N GLU A 265 59.59 35.10 14.55
CA GLU A 265 61.04 35.27 14.40
C GLU A 265 61.77 34.08 13.75
N SER A 266 62.92 34.36 13.12
CA SER A 266 64.14 33.54 13.20
C SER A 266 65.36 34.32 12.68
N LEU A 267 66.14 34.84 13.63
CA LEU A 267 67.60 34.74 13.79
C LEU A 267 68.49 34.61 12.53
N GLU A 268 69.37 35.60 12.26
CA GLU A 268 70.83 35.55 12.52
C GLU A 268 71.62 36.69 11.85
N SER A 269 72.77 37.01 12.47
CA SER A 269 73.93 37.80 12.02
C SER A 269 74.02 39.30 12.39
N GLU A 270 74.70 39.52 13.52
CA GLU A 270 75.85 40.42 13.75
C GLU A 270 75.92 41.78 13.03
N SER A 271 76.02 42.88 13.80
CA SER A 271 77.27 43.67 13.96
C SER A 271 77.01 45.10 14.51
N ILE A 272 77.58 45.37 15.69
CA ILE A 272 78.43 46.54 16.02
C ILE A 272 77.80 47.94 16.26
N GLU A 273 78.07 48.44 17.49
CA GLU A 273 78.25 49.83 17.97
C GLU A 273 77.07 50.82 17.86
N SER A 274 76.82 51.76 18.77
CA SER A 274 77.48 52.31 19.96
C SER A 274 76.51 53.34 20.57
N GLU A 275 76.61 53.61 21.88
CA GLU A 275 76.43 54.93 22.54
C GLU A 275 75.19 55.78 22.16
N SER A 276 74.30 56.20 23.05
CA SER A 276 74.57 56.95 24.29
C SER A 276 73.23 57.50 24.82
N LEU A 277 73.14 57.60 26.16
CA LEU A 277 72.60 58.70 27.00
C LEU A 277 71.59 59.67 26.32
N GLU A 278 70.50 60.15 26.91
CA GLU A 278 70.02 60.34 28.28
C GLU A 278 68.60 60.94 28.07
N ALA A 279 67.55 60.42 28.70
CA ALA A 279 67.02 60.89 29.99
C ALA A 279 66.11 62.13 29.93
N ARG A 280 65.07 62.04 30.79
CA ARG A 280 64.21 63.07 31.40
C ARG A 280 62.99 63.48 30.57
N ASP A 281 61.80 62.99 30.94
CA ASP A 281 60.98 63.28 32.14
C ASP A 281 59.91 64.33 31.81
N VAL A 282 58.69 63.94 32.20
CA VAL A 282 57.42 64.70 32.33
C VAL A 282 56.53 64.76 31.09
#